data_AF-A0A8H4QY12-F1
#
_entry.id   AF-A0A8H4QY12-F1
#
_cell.length_a   1.000
_cell.length_b   1.000
_cell.length_c   1.000
_cell.angle_alpha   90.00
_cell.angle_beta   90.00
_cell.angle_gamma   90.00
#
_symmetry.space_group_name_H-M   'P 1'
#
loop_
_entity.id
_entity.type
_entity.pdbx_description
1 polymer ?
#
loop_
_entity_poly.entity_id
_entity_poly.type
_entity_poly.pdbx_seq_one_letter_code
_entity_poly.pdbx_strand_id
1 'polypeptide(L)'
;MQFNLVALAIFAAAGAAMARPSDNAVATAAAQNDQSAALKYLLTNSPAGHQAEEDGPAPPNCYWDGTAPFCAGSCPTGYTEENRGSCGDGACCWTGYKVLCCRIAASGES
;
A
#
# COMPACT_ATOMS: atom_id res chain seq x y z
N MET A 1 16.53 24.98 -63.84
CA MET A 1 17.15 25.13 -62.49
C MET A 1 16.33 24.26 -61.52
N GLN A 2 16.26 22.96 -61.76
CA GLN A 2 17.15 21.92 -61.23
C GLN A 2 16.90 21.70 -59.73
N PHE A 3 15.76 21.06 -59.45
CA PHE A 3 15.47 20.38 -58.20
C PHE A 3 16.49 19.25 -58.04
N ASN A 4 17.45 19.40 -57.13
CA ASN A 4 18.43 18.37 -56.86
C ASN A 4 17.74 17.16 -56.20
N LEU A 5 17.57 16.11 -57.00
CA LEU A 5 17.52 14.74 -56.53
C LEU A 5 18.80 14.47 -55.74
N VAL A 6 18.68 14.13 -54.46
CA VAL A 6 19.65 13.23 -53.82
C VAL A 6 18.88 12.12 -53.12
N ALA A 7 19.29 10.91 -53.49
CA ALA A 7 18.67 9.61 -53.31
C ALA A 7 18.17 9.28 -51.90
N LEU A 8 17.11 8.46 -51.88
CA LEU A 8 16.78 7.55 -50.78
C LEU A 8 18.06 6.85 -50.29
N ALA A 9 18.46 7.13 -49.05
CA ALA A 9 19.26 6.18 -48.28
C ALA A 9 18.29 5.18 -47.65
N ILE A 10 18.17 4.01 -48.29
CA ILE A 10 17.56 2.83 -47.72
C ILE A 10 18.40 2.48 -46.49
N PHE A 11 17.90 2.80 -45.29
CA PHE A 11 18.49 2.29 -44.05
C PHE A 11 18.26 0.78 -44.05
N ALA A 12 19.29 0.04 -44.47
CA ALA A 12 19.35 -1.40 -44.32
C ALA A 12 19.13 -1.72 -42.83
N ALA A 13 18.12 -2.54 -42.56
CA ALA A 13 17.85 -3.10 -41.27
C ALA A 13 19.05 -3.96 -40.83
N ALA A 14 19.94 -3.37 -40.04
CA ALA A 14 20.83 -4.13 -39.18
C ALA A 14 20.02 -4.50 -37.94
N GLY A 15 19.53 -5.74 -37.90
CA GLY A 15 18.94 -6.32 -36.71
C GLY A 15 19.96 -6.25 -35.57
N ALA A 16 19.73 -5.36 -34.60
CA ALA A 16 20.34 -5.49 -33.29
C ALA A 16 19.58 -6.60 -32.57
N ALA A 17 20.19 -7.79 -32.53
CA ALA A 17 19.82 -8.79 -31.55
C ALA A 17 19.94 -8.15 -30.15
N MET A 18 18.81 -7.96 -29.47
CA MET A 18 18.80 -7.71 -28.03
C MET A 18 19.33 -8.97 -27.33
N ALA A 19 20.66 -9.05 -27.19
CA ALA A 19 21.25 -9.87 -26.15
C ALA A 19 20.76 -9.30 -24.82
N ARG A 20 19.88 -10.03 -24.14
CA ARG A 20 19.53 -9.76 -22.74
C ARG A 20 20.82 -9.93 -21.94
N PRO A 21 21.35 -8.92 -21.25
CA PRO A 21 22.15 -9.24 -20.08
C PRO A 21 21.19 -9.99 -19.13
N SER A 22 21.53 -11.24 -18.83
CA SER A 22 21.01 -11.88 -17.63
C SER A 22 21.66 -11.12 -16.48
N ASP A 23 20.99 -10.05 -16.06
CA ASP A 23 21.43 -9.19 -14.99
C ASP A 23 21.47 -10.01 -13.69
N ASN A 24 22.64 -10.59 -13.42
CA ASN A 24 23.10 -10.75 -12.04
C ASN A 24 23.69 -9.41 -11.55
N ALA A 25 23.10 -8.30 -12.01
CA ALA A 25 23.36 -6.98 -11.50
C ALA A 25 22.50 -6.84 -10.24
N VAL A 26 23.14 -6.96 -9.08
CA VAL A 26 22.65 -6.29 -7.88
C VAL A 26 22.52 -4.82 -8.27
N ALA A 27 21.28 -4.39 -8.53
CA ALA A 27 20.95 -3.00 -8.58
C ALA A 27 21.20 -2.48 -7.16
N THR A 28 22.38 -1.91 -6.91
CA THR A 28 22.54 -0.94 -5.84
C THR A 28 21.74 0.28 -6.26
N ALA A 29 20.43 0.22 -6.03
CA ALA A 29 19.59 1.39 -6.04
C ALA A 29 20.15 2.31 -4.95
N ALA A 30 20.75 3.41 -5.37
CA ALA A 30 20.97 4.55 -4.52
C ALA A 30 19.58 5.04 -4.06
N ALA A 31 19.15 4.59 -2.90
CA ALA A 31 18.02 5.14 -2.17
C ALA A 31 18.58 5.83 -0.92
N GLN A 32 18.47 7.15 -0.96
CA GLN A 32 18.82 8.06 0.12
C GLN A 32 17.96 7.79 1.38
N ASN A 33 18.50 8.27 2.50
CA ASN A 33 17.97 8.33 3.87
C ASN A 33 18.47 7.21 4.79
N ASP A 34 19.45 7.61 5.62
CA ASP A 34 20.08 6.85 6.70
C ASP A 34 19.09 6.65 7.86
N GLN A 35 18.01 5.93 7.59
CA GLN A 35 17.22 5.24 8.59
C GLN A 35 17.89 3.87 8.70
N SER A 36 18.72 3.70 9.73
CA SER A 36 19.37 2.42 10.05
C SER A 36 18.45 1.25 9.71
N ALA A 37 18.88 0.36 8.82
CA ALA A 37 18.05 -0.73 8.31
C ALA A 37 17.43 -1.55 9.45
N ALA A 38 18.10 -1.60 10.61
CA ALA A 38 17.58 -2.15 11.85
C ALA A 38 16.34 -1.40 12.38
N LEU A 39 16.32 -0.06 12.43
CA LEU A 39 15.14 0.70 12.83
C LEU A 39 13.98 0.47 11.87
N LYS A 40 14.24 0.46 10.55
CA LYS A 40 13.21 0.12 9.57
C LYS A 40 12.71 -1.30 9.78
N TYR A 41 13.59 -2.27 9.99
CA TYR A 41 13.22 -3.66 10.29
C TYR A 41 12.43 -3.79 11.61
N LEU A 42 12.79 -3.03 12.65
CA LEU A 42 12.10 -3.06 13.95
C LEU A 42 10.73 -2.39 13.89
N LEU A 43 10.60 -1.28 13.17
CA LEU A 43 9.32 -0.65 12.85
C LEU A 43 8.50 -1.61 11.98
N THR A 44 9.14 -2.22 10.98
CA THR A 44 8.51 -3.14 10.06
C THR A 44 8.36 -4.59 10.56
N ASN A 45 8.65 -4.86 11.84
CA ASN A 45 8.28 -6.11 12.51
C ASN A 45 7.69 -5.84 13.91
N SER A 46 7.46 -4.57 14.27
CA SER A 46 6.81 -4.23 15.54
C SER A 46 5.35 -4.62 15.48
N PRO A 47 4.83 -5.36 16.48
CA PRO A 47 3.42 -5.77 16.52
C PRO A 47 2.43 -4.61 16.37
N ALA A 48 2.82 -3.40 16.80
CA ALA A 48 2.03 -2.18 16.66
C ALA A 48 2.24 -1.43 15.33
N GLY A 49 3.37 -1.63 14.64
CA GLY A 49 3.72 -0.88 13.42
C GLY A 49 3.07 -1.42 12.15
N HIS A 50 2.95 -2.76 12.03
CA HIS A 50 2.39 -3.42 10.83
C HIS A 50 0.90 -3.22 10.71
N GLN A 51 0.19 -3.20 11.84
CA GLN A 51 -1.25 -3.30 11.81
C GLN A 51 -1.94 -2.00 11.37
N ALA A 52 -1.28 -0.84 11.51
CA ALA A 52 -1.84 0.41 10.99
C ALA A 52 -1.89 0.47 9.46
N GLU A 53 -0.92 -0.14 8.78
CA GLU A 53 -0.90 -0.19 7.31
C GLU A 53 -1.92 -1.20 6.76
N GLU A 54 -2.15 -2.30 7.50
CA GLU A 54 -3.15 -3.33 7.17
C GLU A 54 -4.59 -2.85 7.45
N ASP A 55 -4.82 -2.18 8.59
CA ASP A 55 -6.15 -1.74 9.02
C ASP A 55 -6.71 -0.63 8.10
N GLY A 56 -5.85 0.31 7.69
CA GLY A 56 -6.18 1.35 6.71
C GLY A 56 -7.30 2.33 7.14
N PRO A 57 -7.56 3.36 6.31
CA PRO A 57 -8.67 4.27 6.54
C PRO A 57 -10.02 3.54 6.43
N ALA A 58 -10.98 3.93 7.26
CA ALA A 58 -12.32 3.36 7.18
C ALA A 58 -12.96 3.64 5.80
N PRO A 59 -13.61 2.64 5.16
CA PRO A 59 -14.35 2.84 3.93
C PRO A 59 -15.60 3.72 4.15
N PRO A 60 -16.23 4.23 3.07
CA PRO A 60 -17.43 5.06 3.18
C PRO A 60 -18.56 4.37 3.97
N ASN A 61 -19.27 5.14 4.81
CA ASN A 61 -20.30 4.66 5.75
C ASN A 61 -19.79 3.76 6.87
N CYS A 62 -18.48 3.70 7.07
CA CYS A 62 -17.85 2.99 8.16
C CYS A 62 -16.98 3.93 9.01
N TYR A 63 -16.69 3.51 10.24
CA TYR A 63 -15.73 4.18 11.11
C TYR A 63 -15.10 3.17 12.07
N TRP A 64 -13.88 3.46 12.51
CA TRP A 64 -13.23 2.68 13.57
C TRP A 64 -13.70 3.15 14.95
N ASP A 65 -14.26 2.23 15.73
CA ASP A 65 -14.67 2.46 17.12
C ASP A 65 -13.59 1.96 18.10
N GLY A 66 -13.32 2.76 19.13
CA GLY A 66 -12.32 2.46 20.18
C GLY A 66 -11.15 3.45 20.21
N THR A 67 -10.75 3.90 21.40
CA THR A 67 -9.71 4.93 21.58
C THR A 67 -8.43 4.33 22.17
N ALA A 68 -7.29 4.64 21.58
CA ALA A 68 -5.99 4.23 22.12
C ALA A 68 -5.63 5.04 23.38
N PRO A 69 -4.79 4.53 24.30
CA PRO A 69 -4.03 3.27 24.22
C PRO A 69 -4.80 2.03 24.68
N PHE A 70 -5.95 2.18 25.34
CA PHE A 70 -6.75 1.06 25.85
C PHE A 70 -8.08 1.03 25.11
N CYS A 71 -8.19 0.13 24.12
CA CYS A 71 -9.33 0.11 23.21
C CYS A 71 -10.38 -0.91 23.65
N ALA A 72 -11.64 -0.51 23.60
CA ALA A 72 -12.79 -1.37 23.81
C ALA A 72 -13.84 -1.07 22.73
N GLY A 73 -13.45 -1.23 21.46
CA GLY A 73 -14.33 -0.92 20.33
C GLY A 73 -15.58 -1.82 20.32
N SER A 74 -16.72 -1.24 19.97
CA SER A 74 -17.99 -1.96 19.80
C SER A 74 -18.92 -1.22 18.84
N CYS A 75 -19.60 -1.95 17.97
CA CYS A 75 -20.56 -1.34 17.06
C CYS A 75 -21.91 -1.09 17.74
N PRO A 76 -22.46 0.13 17.65
CA PRO A 76 -23.79 0.43 18.17
C PRO A 76 -24.88 -0.17 17.27
N THR A 77 -26.12 -0.19 17.76
CA THR A 77 -27.28 -0.62 16.98
C THR A 77 -27.38 0.14 15.65
N GLY A 78 -27.63 -0.60 14.56
CA GLY A 78 -27.65 -0.05 13.20
C GLY A 78 -26.30 -0.06 12.50
N TYR A 79 -25.28 -0.66 13.13
CA TYR A 79 -23.97 -0.94 12.54
C TYR A 79 -23.61 -2.41 12.72
N THR A 80 -22.84 -2.93 11.78
CA THR A 80 -22.26 -4.28 11.79
C THR A 80 -20.74 -4.16 11.91
N GLU A 81 -20.15 -5.14 12.58
CA GLU A 81 -18.71 -5.27 12.72
C GLU A 81 -18.15 -5.98 11.49
N GLU A 82 -17.32 -5.28 10.71
CA GLU A 82 -16.70 -5.83 9.49
C GLU A 82 -15.25 -6.26 9.73
N ASN A 83 -14.55 -5.64 10.67
CA ASN A 83 -13.15 -5.96 10.98
C ASN A 83 -12.77 -5.58 12.42
N ARG A 84 -11.65 -6.11 12.90
CA ARG A 84 -10.98 -5.71 14.15
C ARG A 84 -9.51 -5.42 13.86
N GLY A 85 -9.03 -4.34 14.45
CA GLY A 85 -7.68 -3.83 14.23
C GLY A 85 -7.08 -3.31 15.51
N SER A 86 -5.77 -3.50 15.69
CA SER A 86 -5.09 -2.92 16.85
C SER A 86 -4.87 -1.42 16.67
N CYS A 87 -4.91 -0.91 15.44
CA CYS A 87 -4.64 0.50 15.14
C CYS A 87 -5.83 1.21 14.50
N GLY A 88 -6.61 0.50 13.69
CA GLY A 88 -7.64 1.11 12.86
C GLY A 88 -7.04 2.18 11.95
N ASP A 89 -7.73 3.31 11.85
CA ASP A 89 -7.31 4.48 11.07
C ASP A 89 -6.38 5.45 11.83
N GLY A 90 -5.83 5.05 12.98
CA GLY A 90 -5.07 5.94 13.83
C GLY A 90 -4.12 5.26 14.81
N ALA A 91 -4.02 5.81 16.02
CA ALA A 91 -3.09 5.32 17.03
C ALA A 91 -3.45 3.92 17.53
N CYS A 92 -2.41 3.10 17.72
CA CYS A 92 -2.53 1.71 18.12
C CYS A 92 -2.84 1.52 19.61
N CYS A 93 -3.66 0.52 19.88
CA CYS A 93 -4.00 0.01 21.19
C CYS A 93 -2.80 -0.77 21.76
N TRP A 94 -2.47 -0.53 23.02
CA TRP A 94 -1.59 -1.41 23.78
C TRP A 94 -2.32 -2.65 24.26
N THR A 95 -3.59 -2.48 24.61
CA THR A 95 -4.49 -3.59 24.96
C THR A 95 -5.86 -3.39 24.35
N GLY A 96 -6.50 -4.50 24.01
CA GLY A 96 -7.78 -4.52 23.32
C GLY A 96 -7.65 -4.15 21.84
N TYR A 97 -8.79 -3.88 21.20
CA TYR A 97 -8.86 -3.68 19.75
C TYR A 97 -9.87 -2.59 19.41
N LYS A 98 -9.66 -1.96 18.27
CA LYS A 98 -10.69 -1.18 17.58
C LYS A 98 -11.55 -2.10 16.74
N VAL A 99 -12.77 -1.64 16.46
CA VAL A 99 -13.75 -2.37 15.65
C VAL A 99 -14.16 -1.49 14.48
N LEU A 100 -14.09 -2.03 13.25
CA LEU A 100 -14.59 -1.33 12.08
C LEU A 100 -16.11 -1.52 12.01
N CYS A 101 -16.83 -0.43 12.24
CA CYS A 101 -18.28 -0.41 12.27
C CYS A 101 -18.83 0.20 11.00
N CYS A 102 -19.54 -0.60 10.22
CA CYS A 102 -20.20 -0.18 8.99
C CYS A 102 -21.71 -0.10 9.18
N ARG A 103 -22.35 0.93 8.62
CA ARG A 103 -23.82 1.02 8.65
C ARG A 103 -24.43 -0.24 8.06
N ILE A 104 -25.39 -0.83 8.77
CA ILE A 104 -26.26 -1.86 8.19
C ILE A 104 -27.11 -1.13 7.16
N ALA A 105 -26.84 -1.35 5.87
CA ALA A 105 -27.81 -1.00 4.84
C ALA A 105 -29.14 -1.65 5.26
N ALA A 106 -30.28 -0.99 5.04
CA ALA A 106 -31.59 -1.52 5.41
C ALA A 106 -31.99 -2.75 4.53
N SER A 107 -31.09 -3.71 4.36
CA SER A 107 -31.16 -4.88 3.51
C SER A 107 -30.79 -6.11 4.33
N GLY A 108 -31.68 -6.46 5.27
CA GLY A 108 -32.13 -7.84 5.23
C GLY A 108 -32.99 -8.00 3.98
N GLU A 109 -32.35 -8.22 2.83
CA GLU A 109 -32.93 -8.87 1.63
C GLU A 109 -31.82 -9.02 0.56
N SER A 110 -31.21 -10.21 0.49
CA SER A 110 -30.56 -10.87 -0.67
C SER A 110 -29.86 -12.14 -0.18
#